data_AF-A0A5K1EA70-F1
#
_entry.id   AF-A0A5K1EA70-F1
#
_cell.length_a   1.000
_cell.length_b   1.000
_cell.length_c   1.000
_cell.angle_alpha   90.00
_cell.angle_beta   90.00
_cell.angle_gamma   90.00
#
_symmetry.space_group_name_H-M   'P 1'
#
loop_
_entity.id
_entity.type
_entity.pdbx_description
1 polymer ?
#
loop_
_entity_poly.entity_id
_entity_poly.type
_entity_poly.pdbx_seq_one_letter_code
_entity_poly.pdbx_strand_id
1 'polypeptide(L)'
;VRWIRVLYSDFSAFTKDQEYLISLHGEAMKFDYVEGFVIVDEGLINNWRSSFFSPRNPVKVSSLGNKGGVLYCLEMTKNYDESSADTIDQ
;
A
#
# COMPACT_ATOMS: atom_id res chain seq x y z
N VAL A 1 -13.86 -5.99 -3.28
CA VAL A 1 -12.55 -5.35 -3.60
C VAL A 1 -11.59 -5.55 -2.45
N ARG A 2 -10.35 -5.93 -2.77
CA ARG A 2 -9.27 -6.08 -1.79
C ARG A 2 -8.38 -4.85 -1.86
N TRP A 3 -8.23 -4.15 -0.73
CA TRP A 3 -7.39 -2.96 -0.63
C TRP A 3 -6.10 -3.30 0.13
N ILE A 4 -4.96 -2.97 -0.48
CA ILE A 4 -3.62 -3.20 0.07
C ILE A 4 -2.87 -1.87 0.16
N ARG A 5 -2.10 -1.68 1.24
CA ARG A 5 -1.18 -0.56 1.41
C ARG A 5 0.16 -1.06 1.91
N VAL A 6 1.25 -0.54 1.33
CA VAL A 6 2.63 -0.87 1.70
C VAL A 6 3.37 0.43 2.00
N LEU A 7 4.14 0.44 3.09
CA LEU A 7 4.95 1.58 3.49
C LEU A 7 6.41 1.37 3.07
N TYR A 8 6.97 2.40 2.46
CA TYR A 8 8.38 2.48 2.07
C TYR A 8 9.05 3.63 2.83
N SER A 9 10.27 3.40 3.28
CA SER A 9 11.17 4.44 3.78
C SER A 9 12.12 4.98 2.70
N ASP A 10 12.21 4.30 1.57
CA ASP A 10 13.08 4.65 0.45
C ASP A 10 12.24 5.02 -0.79
N PHE A 11 12.49 6.21 -1.34
CA PHE A 11 11.72 6.72 -2.47
C PHE A 11 11.98 5.94 -3.76
N SER A 12 13.23 5.51 -3.97
CA SER A 12 13.63 4.78 -5.17
C SER A 12 12.95 3.41 -5.24
N ALA A 13 12.89 2.70 -4.11
CA ALA A 13 12.13 1.45 -3.98
C ALA A 13 10.64 1.68 -4.21
N PHE A 14 10.06 2.73 -3.62
CA PHE A 14 8.65 3.09 -3.81
C PHE A 14 8.30 3.33 -5.29
N THR A 15 9.05 4.18 -6.00
CA THR A 15 8.74 4.50 -7.40
C THR A 15 9.01 3.31 -8.32
N LYS A 16 10.09 2.56 -8.08
CA LYS A 16 10.41 1.37 -8.86
C LYS A 16 9.29 0.33 -8.81
N ASP A 17 8.77 0.06 -7.61
CA ASP A 17 7.68 -0.90 -7.45
C ASP A 17 6.37 -0.35 -8.03
N GLN A 18 6.07 0.94 -7.83
CA GLN A 18 4.89 1.57 -8.43
C GLN A 18 4.91 1.47 -9.96
N GLU A 19 6.03 1.83 -10.59
CA GLU A 19 6.24 1.73 -12.05
C GLU A 19 6.16 0.29 -12.56
N TYR A 20 6.72 -0.66 -11.80
CA TYR A 20 6.62 -2.07 -12.14
C TYR A 20 5.17 -2.55 -12.12
N LEU A 21 4.39 -2.24 -11.07
CA LEU A 21 3.01 -2.69 -10.95
C LEU A 21 2.11 -2.15 -12.07
N ILE A 22 2.31 -0.88 -12.49
CA ILE A 22 1.55 -0.32 -13.62
C ILE A 22 2.01 -0.89 -14.97
N SER A 23 3.27 -1.33 -15.07
CA SER A 23 3.80 -1.96 -16.29
C SER A 23 3.16 -3.33 -16.59
N LEU A 24 2.63 -4.02 -15.58
CA LEU A 24 1.95 -5.31 -15.70
C LEU A 24 0.55 -5.20 -16.36
N HIS A 25 0.27 -4.09 -17.04
CA HIS A 25 -1.02 -3.86 -17.67
C HIS A 25 -1.33 -4.95 -18.71
N GLY A 26 -2.46 -5.63 -18.52
CA GLY A 26 -2.90 -6.73 -19.39
C GLY A 26 -2.50 -8.12 -18.91
N GLU A 27 -1.71 -8.23 -17.84
CA GLU A 27 -1.37 -9.51 -17.23
C GLU A 27 -2.39 -9.95 -16.16
N ALA A 28 -2.47 -11.25 -15.89
CA ALA A 28 -3.37 -11.82 -14.89
C ALA A 28 -3.10 -11.28 -13.47
N MET A 29 -1.84 -10.96 -13.18
CA MET A 29 -1.38 -10.48 -11.87
C MET A 29 -1.53 -8.96 -11.67
N LYS A 30 -2.09 -8.22 -12.62
CA LYS A 30 -2.24 -6.75 -12.52
C LYS A 30 -3.11 -6.33 -11.34
N PHE A 31 -2.87 -5.14 -10.80
CA PHE A 31 -3.82 -4.48 -9.92
C PHE A 31 -4.80 -3.63 -10.72
N ASP A 32 -6.02 -3.47 -10.21
CA ASP A 32 -7.08 -2.68 -10.88
C ASP A 32 -6.98 -1.19 -10.53
N TYR A 33 -6.22 -0.87 -9.49
CA TYR A 33 -5.93 0.50 -9.04
C TYR A 33 -4.54 0.51 -8.43
N VAL A 34 -3.77 1.55 -8.75
CA VAL A 34 -2.46 1.83 -8.17
C VAL A 34 -2.33 3.34 -7.98
N GLU A 35 -2.06 3.77 -6.75
CA GLU A 35 -1.80 5.16 -6.37
C GLU A 35 -0.68 5.23 -5.32
N GLY A 36 -0.29 6.43 -4.94
CA GLY A 36 0.58 6.59 -3.79
C GLY A 36 0.64 8.02 -3.28
N PHE A 37 1.02 8.17 -2.01
CA PHE A 37 1.12 9.46 -1.35
C PHE A 37 2.33 9.52 -0.42
N VAL A 38 2.85 10.73 -0.23
CA VAL A 38 3.96 11.02 0.67
C VAL A 38 3.39 11.36 2.05
N ILE A 39 3.92 10.72 3.08
CA ILE A 39 3.59 10.96 4.48
C ILE A 39 4.76 11.73 5.09
N VAL A 40 4.54 13.02 5.31
CA VAL A 40 5.39 13.89 6.11
C VAL A 40 4.68 14.11 7.45
N ASP A 41 5.42 14.11 8.56
CA ASP A 41 4.93 14.34 9.93
C ASP A 41 4.39 13.12 10.70
N GLU A 42 4.81 13.00 11.96
CA GLU A 42 4.40 11.95 12.91
C GLU A 42 2.91 12.01 13.26
N GLY A 43 2.28 13.19 13.15
CA GLY A 43 0.83 13.36 13.38
C GLY A 43 -0.06 12.68 12.33
N LEU A 44 0.37 12.64 11.07
CA LEU A 44 -0.33 11.94 9.99
C LEU A 44 -0.06 10.43 10.01
N ILE A 45 1.03 9.99 10.61
CA ILE A 45 1.38 8.57 10.77
C ILE A 45 0.40 7.80 11.68
N ASN A 46 -0.40 8.49 12.50
CA ASN A 46 -1.50 7.86 13.23
C ASN A 46 -2.82 7.85 12.45
N ASN A 47 -3.00 8.76 11.49
CA ASN A 47 -4.25 8.99 10.76
C ASN A 47 -4.21 8.58 9.28
N TRP A 48 -3.06 8.18 8.73
CA TRP A 48 -2.95 7.72 7.33
C TRP A 48 -3.77 6.47 7.05
N ARG A 49 -4.16 5.73 8.09
CA ARG A 49 -5.03 4.56 7.96
C ARG A 49 -6.43 4.98 7.52
N SER A 50 -6.83 4.51 6.36
CA SER A 50 -8.23 4.56 5.94
C SER A 50 -9.09 3.71 6.89
N SER A 51 -10.39 4.05 6.99
CA SER A 51 -11.39 3.30 7.76
C SER A 51 -11.54 1.84 7.31
N PHE A 52 -11.02 1.50 6.12
CA PHE A 52 -10.97 0.13 5.61
C PHE A 52 -9.95 -0.79 6.31
N PHE A 53 -9.08 -0.26 7.16
CA PHE A 53 -8.07 -1.07 7.87
C PHE A 53 -8.52 -1.48 9.27
N SER A 54 -8.31 -2.76 9.61
CA SER A 54 -8.61 -3.28 10.95
C SER A 54 -7.71 -2.63 12.00
N PRO A 55 -8.26 -2.15 13.13
CA PRO A 55 -7.49 -1.66 14.27
C PRO A 55 -6.54 -2.72 14.88
N ARG A 56 -6.73 -4.00 14.53
CA ARG A 56 -5.99 -5.15 15.09
C ARG A 56 -4.55 -5.27 14.61
N ASN A 57 -4.11 -4.52 13.59
CA ASN A 57 -2.71 -4.54 13.14
C ASN A 57 -2.05 -3.16 13.25
N PRO A 58 -1.69 -2.72 14.47
CA PRO A 58 -0.97 -1.46 14.67
C PRO A 58 0.48 -1.63 14.21
N VAL A 59 0.75 -1.36 12.94
CA VAL A 59 2.09 -1.04 12.42
C VAL A 59 2.64 0.13 13.27
N LYS A 60 3.61 -0.18 14.13
CA LYS A 60 4.37 0.82 14.88
C LYS A 60 5.39 1.44 13.94
N VAL A 61 5.02 2.56 13.33
CA VAL A 61 5.88 3.23 12.36
C VAL A 61 7.20 3.72 12.98
N SER A 62 7.25 3.88 14.31
CA SER A 62 8.50 4.12 15.05
C SER A 62 9.56 3.02 14.87
N SER A 63 9.18 1.79 14.49
CA SER A 63 10.13 0.72 14.18
C SER A 63 10.72 0.82 12.77
N LEU A 64 10.20 1.68 11.90
CA LEU A 64 10.65 1.81 10.50
C LEU A 64 11.98 2.57 10.36
N GLY A 65 12.65 2.93 11.46
CA GLY A 65 14.03 3.43 11.44
C GLY A 65 14.20 4.72 10.63
N ASN A 66 13.17 5.55 10.57
CA ASN A 66 13.10 6.62 9.59
C ASN A 66 13.94 7.83 10.02
N LYS A 67 15.19 7.87 9.55
CA LYS A 67 16.14 8.96 9.85
C LYS A 67 15.72 10.34 9.31
N GLY A 68 14.68 10.40 8.45
CA GLY A 68 14.28 11.61 7.73
C GLY A 68 12.80 12.01 7.85
N GLY A 69 11.97 11.32 8.65
CA GLY A 69 10.58 11.73 8.90
C GLY A 69 9.61 11.67 7.70
N VAL A 70 10.03 11.11 6.56
CA VAL A 70 9.21 10.95 5.35
C VAL A 70 8.98 9.49 5.02
N LEU A 71 7.74 9.07 4.82
CA LEU A 71 7.38 7.75 4.31
C LEU A 71 6.61 7.87 3.01
N TYR A 72 6.59 6.79 2.26
CA TYR A 72 5.82 6.69 1.02
C TYR A 72 4.84 5.53 1.19
N CYS A 73 3.57 5.79 0.93
CA CYS A 73 2.54 4.75 0.93
C CYS A 73 2.19 4.41 -0.51
N LEU A 74 2.42 3.15 -0.89
CA LEU A 74 1.92 2.58 -2.13
C LEU A 74 0.55 1.97 -1.84
N GLU A 75 -0.44 2.38 -2.62
CA GLU A 75 -1.82 1.97 -2.47
C GLU A 75 -2.28 1.21 -3.71
N MET A 76 -2.90 0.05 -3.52
CA MET A 76 -3.36 -0.77 -4.63
C MET A 76 -4.63 -1.54 -4.30
N THR A 77 -5.43 -1.83 -5.33
CA THR A 77 -6.61 -2.69 -5.17
C THR A 77 -6.69 -3.79 -6.22
N LYS A 78 -7.29 -4.91 -5.80
CA LYS A 78 -7.68 -6.01 -6.69
C LYS A 78 -9.18 -6.21 -6.57
N ASN A 79 -9.88 -6.12 -7.68
CA ASN A 79 -11.29 -6.41 -7.78
C ASN A 79 -11.47 -7.93 -7.87
N TYR A 80 -12.50 -8.40 -7.19
CA TYR A 80 -12.90 -9.80 -7.17
C TYR A 80 -14.42 -9.86 -7.05
N ASP A 81 -14.99 -10.92 -7.58
CA ASP A 81 -16.39 -11.29 -7.43
C ASP A 81 -16.51 -12.49 -6.47
N GLU A 82 -17.74 -12.96 -6.23
CA GLU A 82 -17.97 -14.11 -5.34
C GLU A 82 -17.21 -15.38 -5.79
N SER A 83 -17.01 -15.55 -7.10
CA SER A 83 -16.33 -16.74 -7.66
C SER A 83 -14.82 -16.76 -7.42
N SER A 84 -14.22 -15.59 -7.19
CA SER A 84 -12.78 -15.39 -6.98
C SER A 84 -12.44 -14.96 -5.55
N ALA A 85 -13.44 -14.85 -4.68
CA ALA A 85 -13.29 -14.41 -3.29
C ALA A 85 -12.37 -15.33 -2.47
N ASP A 86 -12.47 -16.64 -2.65
CA ASP A 86 -11.69 -17.61 -1.86
C ASP A 86 -10.20 -17.61 -2.21
N THR A 87 -9.83 -17.12 -3.39
CA THR A 87 -8.45 -17.06 -3.87
C THR A 87 -7.79 -15.70 -3.65
N ILE A 88 -8.52 -14.69 -3.18
CA ILE A 88 -8.01 -13.31 -3.12
C ILE A 88 -6.94 -13.08 -2.05
N ASP A 89 -6.91 -13.92 -1.02
CA ASP A 89 -5.96 -13.85 0.10
C ASP A 89 -4.83 -14.90 0.01
N GLN A 90 -4.76 -15.68 -1.09
CA GLN A 90 -3.62 -16.55 -1.40
C GLN A 90 -2.46 -15.75 -2.00
#